data_AF-Q4TI71-F1
#
_entry.id   AF-Q4TI71-F1
#
_cell.length_a   1.000
_cell.length_b   1.000
_cell.length_c   1.000
_cell.angle_alpha   90.00
_cell.angle_beta   90.00
_cell.angle_gamma   90.00
#
_symmetry.space_group_name_H-M   'P 1'
#
loop_
_entity.id
_entity.type
_entity.pdbx_description
1 polymer ?
#
loop_
_entity_poly.entity_id
_entity_poly.type
_entity_poly.pdbx_seq_one_letter_code
_entity_poly.pdbx_strand_id
1 'polypeptide(L)' 'SRSQIQFLPEAQDDPQRRRPDIRKAKMMLGWEPVVPLEEGLNKTIQYFSRELEHQANNQYIPKPKAARMKKGRPRH' A
#
# COMPACT_ATOMS: atom_id res chain seq x y z
N SER A 1 -5.01 0.47 18.05
CA SER A 1 -5.71 -0.06 16.86
C SER A 1 -6.55 -1.25 17.28
N ARG A 2 -7.78 -1.41 16.77
CA ARG A 2 -8.66 -2.57 17.05
C ARG A 2 -8.79 -3.52 15.86
N SER A 3 -8.04 -3.29 14.79
CA SER A 3 -8.12 -4.08 13.56
C SER A 3 -7.39 -5.41 13.72
N GLN A 4 -7.99 -6.48 13.22
CA GLN A 4 -7.38 -7.81 13.20
C GLN A 4 -6.41 -7.95 12.01
N ILE A 5 -5.30 -8.64 12.23
CA ILE A 5 -4.36 -9.03 11.16
C ILE A 5 -4.89 -10.33 10.54
N GLN A 6 -5.05 -10.35 9.21
CA GLN A 6 -5.49 -11.52 8.46
C GLN A 6 -4.37 -11.96 7.51
N PHE A 7 -4.12 -13.27 7.42
CA PHE A 7 -3.15 -13.85 6.50
C PHE A 7 -3.88 -14.42 5.30
N LEU A 8 -3.52 -13.94 4.11
CA LEU A 8 -4.07 -14.37 2.82
C LEU A 8 -2.99 -15.13 2.03
N PRO A 9 -3.37 -15.92 1.00
CA PRO A 9 -2.39 -16.60 0.14
C PRO A 9 -1.39 -15.63 -0.50
N GLU A 10 -0.17 -16.12 -0.75
CA GLU A 10 0.90 -15.35 -1.39
C GLU A 10 0.53 -14.95 -2.82
N ALA A 11 1.04 -13.80 -3.26
CA ALA A 11 0.97 -13.41 -4.67
C ALA A 11 1.94 -14.25 -5.50
N GLN A 12 1.52 -14.68 -6.69
CA GLN A 12 2.25 -15.63 -7.54
C GLN A 12 3.67 -15.16 -7.93
N ASP A 13 3.87 -13.85 -8.10
CA ASP A 13 5.11 -13.28 -8.64
C ASP A 13 5.95 -12.51 -7.60
N ASP A 14 5.57 -12.55 -6.31
CA ASP A 14 6.29 -11.78 -5.29
C ASP A 14 7.55 -12.51 -4.81
N PRO A 15 8.75 -11.90 -4.94
CA PRO A 15 9.95 -12.50 -4.40
C PRO A 15 9.91 -12.43 -2.87
N GLN A 16 10.11 -13.58 -2.23
CA GLN A 16 9.96 -13.74 -0.78
C GLN A 16 10.86 -12.82 0.06
N ARG A 17 12.03 -12.41 -0.45
CA ARG A 17 12.99 -11.57 0.28
C ARG A 17 13.73 -10.61 -0.65
N ARG A 18 14.00 -9.41 -0.14
CA ARG A 18 14.88 -8.42 -0.78
C ARG A 18 15.81 -7.81 0.27
N ARG A 19 17.09 -7.65 -0.08
CA ARG A 19 18.10 -7.00 0.79
C ARG A 19 19.14 -6.27 -0.08
N PRO A 20 18.96 -4.95 -0.32
CA PRO A 20 19.89 -4.20 -1.18
C PRO A 20 21.25 -3.99 -0.48
N ASP A 21 22.32 -4.10 -1.25
CA ASP A 21 23.66 -3.64 -0.86
C ASP A 21 23.82 -2.17 -1.28
N ILE A 22 24.03 -1.29 -0.30
CA ILE A 22 24.14 0.17 -0.50
C ILE A 22 25.58 0.69 -0.47
N ARG A 23 26.60 -0.19 -0.46
CA ARG A 23 28.02 0.22 -0.38
C ARG A 23 28.41 1.25 -1.45
N LYS A 24 27.95 1.06 -2.69
CA LYS A 24 28.25 1.98 -3.80
C LYS A 24 27.74 3.41 -3.53
N ALA A 25 26.51 3.54 -3.03
CA ALA A 25 25.92 4.85 -2.72
C ALA A 25 26.66 5.53 -1.56
N LYS A 26 27.02 4.78 -0.52
CA LYS A 26 27.83 5.31 0.58
C LYS A 26 29.19 5.82 0.10
N MET A 27 29.91 5.02 -0.69
CA MET A 27 31.26 5.36 -1.15
C MET A 27 31.30 6.53 -2.13
N MET A 28 30.36 6.57 -3.08
CA MET A 28 30.40 7.54 -4.17
C MET A 28 29.65 8.83 -3.85
N LEU A 29 28.62 8.76 -3.00
CA LEU A 29 27.70 9.87 -2.75
C LEU A 29 27.72 10.32 -1.29
N GLY A 30 28.39 9.61 -0.39
CA GLY A 30 28.28 9.84 1.05
C GLY A 30 26.84 9.64 1.57
N TRP A 31 26.00 8.92 0.82
CA TRP A 31 24.58 8.80 1.10
C TRP A 31 24.24 7.52 1.85
N GLU A 32 23.37 7.63 2.85
CA GLU A 32 22.73 6.52 3.54
C GLU A 32 21.35 6.91 4.11
N PRO A 33 20.43 5.94 4.33
CA PRO A 33 19.17 6.22 5.00
C PRO A 33 19.42 6.59 6.47
N VAL A 34 18.97 7.77 6.87
CA VAL A 34 19.12 8.29 8.24
C VAL A 34 17.83 8.24 9.06
N VAL A 35 16.69 7.98 8.41
CA VAL A 35 15.37 7.93 9.06
C VAL A 35 15.09 6.51 9.55
N PRO A 36 14.88 6.29 10.86
CA PRO A 36 14.47 4.99 11.40
C PRO A 36 13.09 4.55 10.89
N LEU A 37 12.85 3.24 10.89
CA LEU A 37 11.59 2.66 10.42
C LEU A 37 10.37 3.24 11.16
N GLU A 38 10.43 3.29 12.48
CA GLU A 38 9.33 3.77 13.31
C GLU A 38 8.98 5.23 13.01
N GLU A 39 10.00 6.09 12.85
CA GLU A 39 9.79 7.49 12.49
C GLU A 39 9.10 7.62 11.12
N GLY A 40 9.55 6.85 10.13
CA GLY A 40 8.94 6.83 8.80
C GLY A 40 7.48 6.35 8.84
N LEU A 41 7.20 5.30 9.61
CA LEU A 41 5.84 4.77 9.77
C LEU A 41 4.92 5.77 10.47
N ASN A 42 5.39 6.45 11.53
CA ASN A 42 4.60 7.46 12.23
C ASN A 42 4.21 8.64 11.32
N LYS A 43 5.15 9.14 10.50
CA LYS A 43 4.85 10.18 9.50
C LYS A 43 3.82 9.70 8.47
N THR A 44 3.95 8.45 8.03
CA THR A 44 3.02 7.83 7.07
C THR A 44 1.61 7.68 7.66
N ILE A 45 1.50 7.22 8.91
CA ILE A 45 0.23 7.12 9.63
C ILE A 45 -0.43 8.50 9.73
N GLN A 46 0.32 9.52 10.16
CA GLN A 46 -0.19 10.88 10.29
C GLN A 46 -0.71 11.44 8.96
N TYR A 47 0.00 11.19 7.86
CA TYR A 47 -0.44 11.59 6.52
C TYR A 47 -1.80 10.95 6.19
N PHE A 48 -1.92 9.63 6.31
CA PHE A 48 -3.18 8.96 5.96
C PHE A 48 -4.33 9.27 6.91
N SER A 49 -4.06 9.56 8.19
CA SER A 49 -5.09 10.07 9.11
C SER A 49 -5.71 11.36 8.58
N ARG A 50 -4.88 12.32 8.13
CA ARG A 50 -5.36 13.57 7.54
C ARG A 50 -6.10 13.34 6.23
N GLU A 51 -5.56 12.50 5.35
CA GLU A 51 -6.23 12.18 4.07
C GLU A 51 -7.62 11.58 4.28
N LEU A 52 -7.79 10.70 5.26
CA LEU A 52 -9.09 10.12 5.60
C LEU A 52 -10.05 11.16 6.18
N GLU A 53 -9.56 12.08 7.02
CA GLU A 53 -10.35 13.22 7.51
C GLU A 53 -10.79 14.12 6.34
N HIS A 54 -9.88 14.44 5.41
CA HIS A 54 -10.19 15.21 4.21
C HIS A 54 -11.23 14.51 3.32
N GLN A 55 -11.10 13.20 3.12
CA GLN A 55 -12.07 12.42 2.33
C GLN A 55 -13.45 12.38 2.99
N ALA A 56 -13.52 12.18 4.32
CA ALA A 56 -14.76 12.20 5.07
C ALA A 56 -15.46 13.58 4.97
N ASN A 57 -14.67 14.65 5.00
CA ASN A 57 -15.16 16.02 4.92
C ASN A 57 -15.54 16.46 3.49
N ASN A 58 -15.06 15.78 2.44
CA ASN A 58 -15.26 16.18 1.03
C ASN A 58 -16.28 15.31 0.26
N GLN A 59 -17.08 14.52 0.96
CA GLN A 59 -18.24 13.74 0.49
C GLN A 59 -18.29 13.35 -1.01
N TYR A 60 -17.32 12.55 -1.47
CA TYR A 60 -17.50 11.71 -2.66
C TYR A 60 -17.27 10.24 -2.30
N ILE A 61 -18.37 9.48 -2.20
CA ILE A 61 -18.33 8.02 -2.05
C ILE A 61 -18.56 7.44 -3.45
N PRO A 62 -17.51 7.06 -4.22
CA PRO A 62 -17.72 6.26 -5.41
C PRO A 62 -18.28 4.91 -4.96
N LYS A 63 -19.58 4.69 -5.19
CA LYS A 63 -20.19 3.37 -5.01
C LYS A 63 -19.39 2.38 -5.86
N PRO A 64 -18.95 1.23 -5.30
CA PRO A 64 -18.30 0.21 -6.11
C PRO A 64 -19.24 -0.13 -7.27
N LYS A 65 -18.77 0.01 -8.50
CA LYS A 65 -19.55 -0.41 -9.68
C LYS A 65 -19.84 -1.89 -9.49
N ALA A 66 -21.11 -2.26 -9.44
CA ALA A 66 -21.52 -3.65 -9.38
C ALA A 66 -20.78 -4.42 -10.47
N ALA A 67 -20.08 -5.49 -10.09
CA ALA A 67 -19.39 -6.35 -11.03
C ALA A 67 -20.41 -6.76 -12.11
N ARG A 68 -20.10 -6.42 -13.37
CA ARG A 68 -20.99 -6.67 -14.51
C ARG A 68 -21.08 -8.18 -14.71
N MET A 69 -22.08 -8.81 -14.09
CA MET A 69 -22.37 -10.22 -14.23
C MET A 69 -22.68 -10.49 -15.70
N LYS A 70 -21.72 -11.08 -16.43
CA LYS A 70 -21.91 -11.45 -17.84
C LYS A 70 -22.99 -12.53 -17.89
N LYS A 71 -24.25 -12.15 -18.13
CA LYS A 71 -25.27 -13.12 -18.52
C LYS A 71 -24.82 -13.75 -19.84
N GLY A 72 -24.54 -15.05 -19.80
CA GLY A 72 -24.19 -15.83 -20.99
C GLY A 72 -25.26 -15.66 -22.06
N ARG A 73 -24.83 -15.34 -23.28
CA ARG A 73 -25.70 -15.30 -24.46
C ARG A 73 -26.04 -16.74 -24.84
N PRO A 74 -27.32 -17.12 -24.99
CA PRO A 74 -27.65 -18.45 -25.52
C PRO A 74 -27.17 -18.54 -26.97
N ARG A 75 -26.53 -19.66 -27.32
CA ARG A 75 -26.19 -19.98 -28.71
C ARG A 75 -27.49 -20.34 -29.43
N HIS A 76 -27.79 -19.59 -30.49
CA HIS A 76 -28.66 -20.07 -31.57
C HIS A 76 -27.84 -20.92 -32.53
#